data_AF-A0A354M1H1-F1
#
_entry.id   AF-A0A354M1H1-F1
#
_cell.length_a   1.000
_cell.length_b   1.000
_cell.length_c   1.000
_cell.angle_alpha   90.00
_cell.angle_beta   90.00
_cell.angle_gamma   90.00
#
_symmetry.space_group_name_H-M   'P 1'
#
loop_
_entity.id
_entity.type
_entity.pdbx_description
1 polymer ?
#
loop_
_entity_poly.entity_id
_entity_poly.type
_entity_poly.pdbx_seq_one_letter_code
_entity_poly.pdbx_strand_id
1 'polypeptide(L)' 'MAKVQNISEIHPTLGFTEFDIPEKYRKSFHESELGRLHS' A
#
# COMPACT_ATOMS: atom_id res chain seq x y z
N MET A 1 7.87 13.35 20.98
CA MET A 1 7.40 11.96 20.82
C MET A 1 6.05 11.99 20.13
N ALA A 2 5.99 11.67 18.84
CA ALA A 2 4.72 11.54 18.15
C ALA A 2 4.05 10.26 18.64
N LYS A 3 2.89 10.40 19.28
CA LYS A 3 2.07 9.28 19.75
C LYS A 3 1.70 8.46 18.51
N VAL A 4 2.25 7.25 18.37
CA VAL A 4 1.82 6.31 17.33
C VAL A 4 0.36 5.98 17.63
N GLN A 5 -0.58 6.66 16.98
CA GLN A 5 -1.98 6.23 16.97
C GLN A 5 -1.97 4.86 16.29
N ASN A 6 -2.64 3.87 16.89
CA ASN A 6 -2.77 2.56 16.27
C ASN A 6 -3.39 2.78 14.90
N ILE A 7 -2.61 2.54 13.85
CA ILE A 7 -3.03 2.65 12.45
C ILE A 7 -4.26 1.77 12.16
N SER A 8 -4.51 0.75 12.98
CA SER A 8 -5.73 -0.08 12.95
C SER A 8 -7.00 0.66 13.39
N GLU A 9 -6.91 1.71 14.22
CA GLU A 9 -8.06 2.54 14.62
C GLU A 9 -8.39 3.61 13.57
N ILE A 10 -7.46 3.85 12.63
CA ILE A 10 -7.69 4.66 11.44
C ILE A 10 -8.42 3.79 10.42
N HIS A 11 -9.59 3.28 10.80
CA HIS A 11 -10.50 2.66 9.84
C HIS A 11 -10.66 3.60 8.64
N PRO A 12 -10.39 3.14 7.42
CA PRO A 12 -10.22 4.04 6.31
C PRO A 12 -11.61 4.54 5.90
N THR A 13 -11.87 5.82 6.13
CA THR A 13 -12.89 6.60 5.38
C THR A 13 -12.63 6.55 3.87
N LEU A 14 -11.45 6.09 3.48
CA LEU A 14 -11.04 5.86 2.11
C LEU A 14 -11.44 4.42 1.73
N GLY A 15 -12.16 4.23 0.64
CA GLY A 15 -12.71 2.93 0.20
C GLY A 15 -11.67 1.89 -0.25
N PHE A 16 -10.55 1.78 0.45
CA PHE A 16 -9.52 0.77 0.26
C PHE A 16 -9.13 0.19 1.63
N THR A 17 -8.98 -1.13 1.68
CA THR A 17 -8.50 -1.85 2.86
C THR A 17 -6.98 -1.71 2.97
N GLU A 18 -6.43 -1.96 4.16
CA GLU A 18 -4.98 -1.99 4.36
C GLU A 18 -4.25 -3.00 3.44
N PHE A 19 -4.98 -4.01 2.96
CA PHE A 19 -4.49 -5.03 2.03
C PHE A 19 -4.55 -4.60 0.56
N ASP A 20 -5.38 -3.61 0.20
CA ASP A 20 -5.46 -3.09 -1.16
C ASP A 20 -4.19 -2.34 -1.57
N ILE A 21 -3.51 -1.67 -0.62
CA ILE A 21 -2.28 -0.93 -0.88
C ILE A 21 -1.15 -1.85 -1.35
N PRO A 22 -0.78 -2.93 -0.63
CA PRO A 22 0.30 -3.81 -1.07
C PRO A 22 -0.04 -4.55 -2.37
N GLU A 23 -1.30 -4.90 -2.62
CA GLU A 23 -1.70 -5.56 -3.87
C GLU A 23 -1.62 -4.62 -5.08
N LYS A 24 -2.22 -3.41 -4.97
CA LYS A 24 -2.13 -2.39 -6.01
C LYS A 24 -0.68 -1.97 -6.26
N TYR A 25 0.10 -1.79 -5.20
CA TYR A 25 1.52 -1.46 -5.31
C TYR A 25 2.29 -2.56 -6.03
N ARG A 26 2.09 -3.83 -5.68
CA ARG A 26 2.71 -4.97 -6.39
C ARG A 26 2.37 -5.00 -7.87
N LYS A 27 1.10 -4.80 -8.22
CA LYS A 27 0.65 -4.80 -9.61
C LYS A 27 1.28 -3.66 -10.40
N SER A 28 1.19 -2.44 -9.89
CA SER A 28 1.80 -1.26 -10.52
C SER A 28 3.32 -1.34 -10.58
N PHE A 29 3.98 -1.99 -9.62
CA PHE A 29 5.41 -2.21 -9.64
C PHE A 29 5.85 -3.15 -10.77
N HIS A 30 5.14 -4.26 -11.01
CA HIS A 30 5.47 -5.19 -12.11
C HIS A 30 5.21 -4.59 -13.50
N GLU A 31 4.20 -3.73 -13.63
CA GLU A 31 3.90 -3.01 -14.87
C GLU A 31 4.88 -1.84 -15.11
N SER A 32 5.57 -1.36 -14.07
CA SER A 32 6.60 -0.32 -14.17
C SER A 32 7.86 -0.84 -14.84
N GLU A 33 8.58 0.06 -15.51
CA GLU A 33 9.90 -0.19 -16.10
C GLU A 33 10.88 -0.82 -15.08
N LEU A 34 10.78 -0.44 -13.80
CA LEU A 34 11.60 -1.03 -12.74
C LEU A 34 11.23 -2.50 -12.44
N GLY A 35 9.95 -2.87 -12.49
CA GLY A 35 9.53 -4.26 -12.34
C GLY A 35 9.93 -5.13 -13.52
N ARG A 36 9.94 -4.55 -14.72
CA ARG A 36 10.41 -5.22 -15.94
C ARG A 36 11.91 -5.47 -15.94
N LEU A 37 12.70 -4.60 -15.33
CA LEU A 37 14.15 -4.77 -15.18
C LEU A 37 14.55 -5.88 -14.20
N HIS A 38 13.67 -6.23 -13.26
CA HIS A 38 13.90 -7.22 -12.22
C HIS A 38 13.16 -8.56 -12.45
N SER A 39 12.48 -8.71 -13.58
CA SER A 39 11.80 -9.96 -13.98
C SER A 39 12.74 -10.95 -14.67
#